data_AF-A0A916QIP9-F1
#
_entry.id   AF-A0A916QIP9-F1
#
_cell.length_a   1.000
_cell.length_b   1.000
_cell.length_c   1.000
_cell.angle_alpha   90.00
_cell.angle_beta   90.00
_cell.angle_gamma   90.00
#
_symmetry.space_group_name_H-M   'P 1'
#
loop_
_entity.id
_entity.type
_entity.pdbx_description
1 polymer ?
#
loop_
_entity_poly.entity_id
_entity_poly.type
_entity_poly.pdbx_seq_one_letter_code
_entity_poly.pdbx_strand_id
1 'polypeptide(L)'
;MENDQGMAQGNKPVAADDRSVRWSPEEWRAELLSLRQQIDRLDHGLVLMLANRFALTRRVGEIKARVGLDSFDPQREAEKIADIRELCGQHDVNPELVADILAQIMRETVRNHDKIRSNLQAKP
;
A
#
# COMPACT_ATOMS: atom_id res chain seq x y z
N MET A 1 38.19 -25.23 -10.19
CA MET A 1 38.45 -23.84 -10.58
C MET A 1 37.15 -23.30 -11.13
N GLU A 2 36.57 -22.37 -10.38
CA GLU A 2 35.24 -21.79 -10.56
C GLU A 2 35.15 -20.89 -11.81
N ASN A 3 33.96 -20.75 -12.38
CA ASN A 3 33.14 -19.55 -12.11
C ASN A 3 31.80 -19.58 -12.86
N ASP A 4 30.74 -19.55 -12.06
CA ASP A 4 29.35 -19.31 -12.41
C ASP A 4 29.07 -17.81 -12.18
N GLN A 5 28.70 -17.08 -13.23
CA GLN A 5 28.44 -15.63 -13.17
C GLN A 5 26.95 -15.38 -12.97
N GLY A 6 26.53 -15.32 -11.70
CA GLY A 6 25.23 -14.79 -11.29
C GLY A 6 25.22 -13.26 -11.30
N MET A 7 24.50 -12.66 -12.25
CA MET A 7 24.20 -11.23 -12.33
C MET A 7 23.23 -10.82 -11.21
N ALA A 8 23.77 -10.38 -10.06
CA ALA A 8 23.00 -9.70 -9.03
C ALA A 8 22.90 -8.20 -9.35
N GLN A 9 21.72 -7.73 -9.78
CA GLN A 9 21.41 -6.30 -9.89
C GLN A 9 21.27 -5.72 -8.47
N GLY A 10 22.39 -5.23 -7.93
CA GLY A 10 22.43 -4.52 -6.65
C GLY A 10 21.75 -3.16 -6.74
N ASN A 11 20.74 -2.95 -5.90
CA ASN A 11 20.09 -1.66 -5.71
C ASN A 11 21.12 -0.68 -5.12
N LYS A 12 21.44 0.41 -5.82
CA LYS A 12 22.37 1.43 -5.31
C LYS A 12 21.71 2.21 -4.17
N PRO A 13 22.43 2.47 -3.07
CA PRO A 13 21.89 3.27 -1.98
C PRO A 13 21.68 4.71 -2.43
N VAL A 14 20.56 5.31 -2.03
CA VAL A 14 20.28 6.73 -2.20
C VAL A 14 21.23 7.48 -1.27
N ALA A 15 22.29 8.06 -1.83
CA ALA A 15 23.36 8.71 -1.07
C ALA A 15 22.86 9.96 -0.34
N ALA A 16 23.31 10.13 0.91
CA ALA A 16 23.07 11.29 1.74
C ALA A 16 23.72 12.56 1.16
N ASP A 17 22.96 13.67 1.21
CA ASP A 17 23.32 15.08 1.02
C ASP A 17 24.78 15.38 0.61
N ASP A 18 25.09 15.17 -0.67
CA ASP A 18 26.35 15.61 -1.29
C ASP A 18 26.15 16.96 -1.97
N ARG A 19 26.33 18.04 -1.19
CA ARG A 19 26.28 19.43 -1.69
C ARG A 19 27.45 19.79 -2.62
N SER A 20 28.24 18.83 -3.10
CA SER A 20 29.36 19.05 -4.01
C SER A 20 29.08 18.64 -5.47
N VAL A 21 27.97 17.96 -5.77
CA VAL A 21 27.66 17.55 -7.16
C VAL A 21 27.09 18.72 -7.95
N ARG A 22 27.89 19.30 -8.86
CA ARG A 22 27.41 20.29 -9.83
C ARG A 22 26.83 19.58 -11.06
N TRP A 23 25.54 19.24 -10.99
CA TRP A 23 24.80 18.66 -12.11
C TRP A 23 24.74 19.62 -13.30
N SER A 24 24.98 19.11 -14.51
CA SER A 24 24.57 19.80 -15.73
C SER A 24 23.04 19.78 -15.87
N PRO A 25 22.45 20.71 -16.66
CA PRO A 25 21.03 20.69 -16.93
C PRO A 25 20.52 19.37 -17.51
N GLU A 26 21.33 18.66 -18.30
CA GLU A 26 20.95 17.40 -18.92
C GLU A 26 20.94 16.24 -17.92
N GLU A 27 21.93 16.17 -17.04
CA GLU A 27 22.08 15.09 -16.06
C GLU A 27 20.92 15.09 -15.05
N TRP A 28 20.60 16.22 -14.41
CA TRP A 28 19.53 16.22 -13.40
C TRP A 28 18.15 16.00 -14.03
N ARG A 29 17.95 16.44 -15.28
CA ARG A 29 16.70 16.16 -16.02
C ARG A 29 16.53 14.67 -16.30
N ALA A 30 17.61 14.01 -16.72
CA ALA A 30 17.60 12.56 -16.95
C ALA A 30 17.35 11.80 -15.64
N GLU A 31 18.00 12.20 -14.55
CA GLU A 31 17.81 11.58 -13.23
C GLU A 31 16.38 11.76 -12.71
N LEU A 32 15.82 12.98 -12.77
CA LEU A 32 14.43 13.23 -12.36
C LEU A 32 13.43 12.40 -13.19
N LEU A 33 13.67 12.25 -14.51
CA LEU A 33 12.81 11.42 -15.35
C LEU A 33 12.87 9.95 -14.92
N SER A 34 14.08 9.43 -14.68
CA SER A 34 14.28 8.05 -14.20
C SER A 34 13.60 7.80 -12.86
N LEU A 35 13.75 8.71 -11.89
CA LEU A 35 13.13 8.61 -10.57
C LEU A 35 11.61 8.68 -10.67
N ARG A 36 11.05 9.56 -11.50
CA ARG A 36 9.60 9.65 -11.72
C ARG A 36 9.03 8.36 -12.33
N GLN A 37 9.73 7.76 -13.30
CA GLN A 37 9.31 6.46 -13.84
C GLN A 37 9.32 5.35 -12.79
N GLN A 38 10.24 5.40 -11.82
CA GLN A 38 10.25 4.47 -10.69
C GLN A 38 9.06 4.71 -9.76
N ILE A 39 8.75 5.97 -9.44
CA ILE A 39 7.57 6.36 -8.65
C ILE A 39 6.29 5.89 -9.34
N ASP A 40 6.13 6.16 -10.64
CA ASP A 40 4.96 5.73 -11.41
C ASP A 40 4.77 4.20 -11.34
N ARG A 41 5.86 3.42 -11.39
CA ARG A 41 5.78 1.96 -11.23
C ARG A 41 5.31 1.54 -9.84
N LEU A 42 5.79 2.21 -8.79
CA LEU A 42 5.34 1.96 -7.42
C LEU A 42 3.85 2.31 -7.26
N ASP A 43 3.42 3.44 -7.80
CA ASP A 43 2.04 3.89 -7.73
C ASP A 43 1.08 2.92 -8.45
N HIS A 44 1.46 2.39 -9.62
CA HIS A 44 0.72 1.31 -10.26
C HIS A 44 0.65 0.06 -9.36
N GLY A 45 1.76 -0.29 -8.70
CA GLY A 45 1.81 -1.37 -7.72
C GLY A 45 0.82 -1.16 -6.57
N LEU A 46 0.74 0.06 -6.02
CA LEU A 46 -0.21 0.41 -4.96
C LEU A 46 -1.66 0.22 -5.41
N VAL A 47 -2.01 0.64 -6.63
CA VAL A 47 -3.37 0.44 -7.18
C VAL A 47 -3.70 -1.04 -7.29
N LEU A 48 -2.78 -1.86 -7.78
CA LEU A 48 -2.98 -3.31 -7.89
C LEU A 48 -3.12 -3.98 -6.51
N MET A 49 -2.31 -3.56 -5.53
CA MET A 49 -2.44 -4.04 -4.14
C MET A 49 -3.79 -3.68 -3.53
N LEU A 50 -4.29 -2.47 -3.77
CA LEU A 50 -5.61 -2.04 -3.33
C LEU A 50 -6.73 -2.86 -3.99
N ALA A 51 -6.63 -3.13 -5.30
CA ALA A 51 -7.59 -3.95 -6.01
C ALA A 51 -7.67 -5.38 -5.41
N ASN A 52 -6.52 -6.00 -5.15
CA ASN A 52 -6.44 -7.31 -4.51
C ASN A 52 -7.01 -7.28 -3.07
N ARG A 53 -6.66 -6.26 -2.28
CA ARG A 53 -7.21 -6.05 -0.95
C ARG A 53 -8.74 -5.93 -0.99
N PHE A 54 -9.29 -5.15 -1.91
CA PHE A 54 -10.73 -5.00 -2.03
C PHE A 54 -11.43 -6.27 -2.49
N ALA A 55 -10.83 -7.07 -3.37
CA ALA A 55 -11.37 -8.40 -3.72
C ALA A 55 -11.47 -9.32 -2.49
N LEU A 56 -10.44 -9.36 -1.63
CA LEU A 56 -10.45 -10.12 -0.39
C LEU A 56 -11.52 -9.60 0.59
N THR A 57 -11.57 -8.28 0.81
CA THR A 57 -12.56 -7.69 1.71
C THR A 57 -13.99 -7.83 1.20
N ARG A 58 -14.22 -7.89 -0.12
CA ARG A 58 -15.53 -8.23 -0.68
C ARG A 58 -15.98 -9.62 -0.21
N ARG A 59 -15.08 -10.60 -0.22
CA ARG A 59 -15.37 -11.95 0.30
C ARG A 59 -15.66 -11.93 1.80
N VAL A 60 -14.90 -11.15 2.58
CA VAL A 60 -15.18 -10.94 4.02
C VAL A 60 -16.57 -10.34 4.21
N GLY A 61 -16.94 -9.33 3.42
CA GLY A 61 -18.26 -8.70 3.48
C GLY A 61 -19.40 -9.65 3.15
N GLU A 62 -19.23 -10.50 2.13
CA GLU A 62 -20.20 -11.57 1.80
C GLU A 62 -20.40 -12.54 2.97
N ILE A 63 -19.31 -12.94 3.65
CA ILE A 63 -19.38 -13.82 4.83
C ILE A 63 -20.10 -13.11 5.96
N LYS A 64 -19.66 -11.90 6.34
CA LYS A 64 -20.26 -11.10 7.42
C LYS A 64 -21.76 -10.91 7.22
N ALA A 65 -22.18 -10.55 6.00
CA ALA A 65 -23.59 -10.37 5.68
C ALA A 65 -24.41 -11.65 5.82
N ARG A 66 -23.87 -12.81 5.42
CA ARG A 66 -24.56 -14.11 5.54
C ARG A 66 -24.71 -14.59 6.97
N VAL A 67 -23.73 -14.32 7.83
CA VAL A 67 -23.75 -14.74 9.24
C VAL A 67 -24.28 -13.66 10.19
N GLY A 68 -24.73 -12.51 9.65
CA GLY A 68 -25.32 -11.42 10.44
C GLY A 68 -24.32 -10.60 11.26
N LEU A 69 -23.03 -10.59 10.91
CA LEU A 69 -22.00 -9.79 11.57
C LEU A 69 -21.96 -8.35 11.03
N ASP A 70 -21.57 -7.41 11.87
CA ASP A 70 -21.41 -6.00 11.49
C ASP A 70 -20.24 -5.75 10.53
N SER A 71 -20.45 -4.79 9.64
CA SER A 71 -19.48 -4.37 8.62
C SER A 71 -18.24 -3.77 9.30
N PHE A 72 -18.48 -2.90 10.28
CA PHE A 72 -17.48 -2.29 11.14
C PHE A 72 -17.11 -3.22 12.29
N ASP A 73 -15.81 -3.35 12.56
CA ASP A 73 -15.26 -4.12 13.68
C ASP A 73 -14.21 -3.25 14.39
N PRO A 74 -14.62 -2.50 15.44
CA PRO A 74 -13.74 -1.50 16.05
C PRO A 74 -12.46 -2.11 16.63
N GLN A 75 -12.56 -3.31 17.21
CA GLN A 75 -11.40 -3.99 17.77
C GLN A 75 -10.44 -4.40 16.66
N ARG A 76 -10.94 -5.02 15.59
CA ARG A 76 -10.10 -5.44 14.48
C ARG A 76 -9.41 -4.26 13.77
N GLU A 77 -10.10 -3.14 13.63
CA GLU A 77 -9.53 -1.94 13.01
C GLU A 77 -8.46 -1.30 13.90
N ALA A 78 -8.69 -1.20 15.21
CA ALA A 78 -7.70 -0.69 16.15
C ALA A 78 -6.40 -1.53 16.17
N GLU A 79 -6.53 -2.85 16.22
CA GLU A 79 -5.39 -3.78 16.14
C GLU A 79 -4.58 -3.56 14.85
N LYS A 80 -5.26 -3.48 13.70
CA LYS A 80 -4.57 -3.33 12.41
C LYS A 80 -3.89 -1.96 12.28
N ILE A 81 -4.44 -0.89 12.86
CA ILE A 81 -3.77 0.41 12.90
C ILE A 81 -2.53 0.36 13.80
N ALA A 82 -2.60 -0.31 14.96
CA ALA A 82 -1.45 -0.49 15.84
C ALA A 82 -0.31 -1.24 15.13
N ASP A 83 -0.61 -2.37 14.48
CA ASP A 83 0.36 -3.14 13.70
C ASP A 83 1.06 -2.30 12.62
N ILE A 84 0.31 -1.42 11.93
CA ILE A 84 0.86 -0.58 10.88
C ILE A 84 1.78 0.50 11.44
N ARG A 85 1.42 1.11 12.58
CA ARG A 85 2.31 2.07 13.25
C ARG A 85 3.63 1.43 13.66
N GLU A 86 3.60 0.19 14.16
CA GLU A 86 4.81 -0.57 14.47
C GLU A 86 5.65 -0.83 13.21
N LEU A 87 5.02 -1.28 12.12
CA LEU A 87 5.69 -1.51 10.85
C LEU A 87 6.34 -0.23 10.28
N CYS A 88 5.68 0.92 10.42
CA CYS A 88 6.25 2.20 10.00
C CYS A 88 7.57 2.52 10.71
N GLY A 89 7.70 2.16 12.00
CA GLY A 89 8.94 2.32 12.75
C GLY A 89 10.11 1.50 12.21
N GLN A 90 9.86 0.43 11.46
CA GLN A 90 10.89 -0.42 10.86
C GLN A 90 11.40 0.11 9.51
N HIS A 91 10.66 1.03 8.89
CA HIS A 91 10.90 1.50 7.51
C HIS A 91 11.16 3.00 7.38
N ASP A 92 11.29 3.72 8.50
CA ASP A 92 11.50 5.18 8.53
C ASP A 92 10.43 5.95 7.75
N VAL A 93 9.16 5.53 7.90
CA VAL A 93 7.99 6.18 7.28
C VAL A 93 7.14 6.81 8.38
N ASN A 94 6.54 7.98 8.11
CA ASN A 94 5.66 8.65 9.05
C ASN A 94 4.44 7.76 9.42
N PRO A 95 4.35 7.30 10.70
CA PRO A 95 3.31 6.36 11.11
C PRO A 95 1.91 6.95 11.05
N GLU A 96 1.74 8.25 11.31
CA GLU A 96 0.43 8.89 11.30
C GLU A 96 -0.12 9.04 9.88
N LEU A 97 0.74 9.40 8.93
CA LEU A 97 0.36 9.45 7.51
C LEU A 97 -0.14 8.09 7.02
N VAL A 98 0.58 7.01 7.31
CA VAL A 98 0.22 5.67 6.85
C VAL A 98 -1.03 5.16 7.58
N ALA A 99 -1.16 5.43 8.88
CA ALA A 99 -2.36 5.11 9.64
C ALA A 99 -3.61 5.80 9.07
N ASP A 100 -3.52 7.09 8.71
CA ASP A 100 -4.61 7.84 8.12
C ASP A 100 -5.02 7.28 6.75
N ILE A 101 -4.05 6.94 5.90
CA ILE A 101 -4.29 6.29 4.61
C ILE A 101 -5.00 4.96 4.81
N LEU A 102 -4.51 4.11 5.73
CA LEU A 102 -5.13 2.83 6.03
C LEU A 102 -6.55 3.00 6.56
N ALA A 103 -6.79 3.98 7.43
CA ALA A 103 -8.10 4.28 7.98
C ALA A 103 -9.09 4.71 6.88
N GLN A 104 -8.66 5.48 5.87
CA GLN A 104 -9.50 5.80 4.71
C GLN A 104 -9.87 4.54 3.91
N ILE A 105 -8.90 3.66 3.68
CA ILE A 105 -9.13 2.39 2.97
C ILE A 105 -10.11 1.50 3.75
N MET A 106 -9.98 1.42 5.08
CA MET A 106 -10.90 0.67 5.95
C MET A 106 -12.32 1.24 5.92
N ARG A 107 -12.47 2.58 5.98
CA ARG A 107 -13.79 3.22 5.83
C ARG A 107 -14.47 2.84 4.51
N GLU A 108 -13.72 2.80 3.41
CA GLU A 108 -14.28 2.37 2.14
C GLU A 108 -14.63 0.87 2.14
N THR A 109 -13.85 0.03 2.83
CA THR A 109 -14.21 -1.37 3.06
C THR A 109 -15.56 -1.51 3.78
N VAL A 110 -15.80 -0.76 4.87
CA VAL A 110 -17.07 -0.79 5.61
C VAL A 110 -18.24 -0.40 4.70
N ARG A 111 -18.12 0.70 3.94
CA ARG A 111 -19.15 1.13 2.97
C ARG A 111 -19.45 0.05 1.94
N ASN A 112 -18.43 -0.67 1.48
CA ASN A 112 -18.61 -1.76 0.52
C ASN A 112 -19.31 -2.98 1.14
N HIS A 113 -19.05 -3.29 2.41
CA HIS A 113 -19.76 -4.34 3.14
C HIS A 113 -21.23 -3.99 3.33
N ASP A 114 -21.54 -2.73 3.65
CA ASP A 114 -22.93 -2.27 3.78
C ASP A 114 -23.69 -2.41 2.46
N LYS A 115 -23.07 -2.01 1.33
CA LYS A 115 -23.64 -2.24 -0.01
C LYS A 115 -23.90 -3.73 -0.28
N ILE A 116 -22.96 -4.62 0.07
CA ILE A 116 -23.13 -6.07 -0.11
C ILE A 116 -24.32 -6.58 0.72
N ARG A 117 -24.42 -6.16 1.97
CA ARG A 117 -25.53 -6.53 2.87
C ARG A 117 -26.87 -6.10 2.31
N SER A 118 -27.00 -4.83 1.94
CA SER A 118 -28.22 -4.28 1.33
C SER A 118 -28.61 -5.04 0.06
N ASN A 119 -27.65 -5.37 -0.80
CA ASN A 119 -27.90 -6.12 -2.04
C ASN A 119 -28.35 -7.57 -1.79
N LEU A 120 -27.86 -8.21 -0.73
CA LEU A 120 -28.30 -9.57 -0.35
C LEU A 120 -29.71 -9.56 0.25
N GLN A 121 -30.07 -8.52 1.00
CA GLN A 121 -31.41 -8.36 1.59
C GLN A 121 -32.46 -7.94 0.55
N ALA A 122 -32.05 -7.29 -0.54
CA ALA A 122 -32.93 -6.89 -1.64
C ALA A 122 -33.24 -8.00 -2.66
N LYS A 123 -32.60 -9.18 -2.55
CA LYS A 123 -32.94 -10.33 -3.39
C LYS A 123 -34.18 -11.05 -2.79
N PRO A 124 -35.27 -11.22 -3.56
CA PRO A 124 -36.47 -11.92 -3.12
C PRO A 124 -36.23 -13.42 -2.88
#